data_AF-A0A958LJN3-F1
#
_entry.id   AF-A0A958LJN3-F1
#
_cell.length_a   1.000
_cell.length_b   1.000
_cell.length_c   1.000
_cell.angle_alpha   90.00
_cell.angle_beta   90.00
_cell.angle_gamma   90.00
#
_symmetry.space_group_name_H-M   'P 1'
#
loop_
_entity.id
_entity.type
_entity.pdbx_description
1 polymer ?
#
loop_
_entity_poly.entity_id
_entity_poly.type
_entity_poly.pdbx_seq_one_letter_code
_entity_poly.pdbx_strand_id
1 'polypeptide(L)'
;VLFFNFMNSSLVRRRPFLITFFIFYLSLACWENIYWSFQSSFHFVFLFGFSAIYFGFKPNLTWGNLLAFVLSSIFCMYSMSLGVPFVLGVLPLVVWYHLGPWALRNGQYWGVSTKLAVGALVIFFALWQWMAQGSLGQGSIHPLAWPWTTAFWSHYLGVLGLGFGINSLKLAQLGGLFVLVIYCAFAIRLVRQFIKKEGGFNNGENLKWLAVGTGVLAAGASISLGRGNFGSDQALATRYVEVSMMMIPFLVIALGDLSRLFSQMWQKRIMVLFFTLLFSGFFDSWDFMKYSRLHQSRLRDKDCLAQALELNSEGDCPYYFPEALQSRLQRAEELKVNFIEVLRKRDSRF
;
A
#
# COMPACT_ATOMS: atom_id res chain seq x y z
N VAL A 1 -5.15 6.40 15.08
CA VAL A 1 -6.13 5.77 16.03
C VAL A 1 -6.65 4.43 15.53
N LEU A 2 -7.28 4.33 14.34
CA LEU A 2 -7.76 3.04 13.80
C LEU A 2 -6.66 1.99 13.63
N PHE A 3 -5.50 2.40 13.14
CA PHE A 3 -4.32 1.55 13.09
C PHE A 3 -3.86 1.10 14.49
N PHE A 4 -3.84 2.00 15.49
CA PHE A 4 -3.54 1.65 16.88
C PHE A 4 -4.58 0.71 17.50
N ASN A 5 -5.86 0.79 17.11
CA ASN A 5 -6.90 -0.14 17.54
C ASN A 5 -6.75 -1.51 16.88
N PHE A 6 -6.36 -1.56 15.60
CA PHE A 6 -5.93 -2.79 14.94
C PHE A 6 -4.73 -3.40 15.67
N MET A 7 -3.78 -2.56 16.09
CA MET A 7 -2.61 -2.93 16.88
C MET A 7 -2.93 -3.21 18.35
N ASN A 8 -4.11 -2.90 18.88
CA ASN A 8 -4.48 -3.26 20.26
C ASN A 8 -4.96 -4.72 20.35
N SER A 9 -4.75 -5.50 19.30
CA SER A 9 -5.03 -6.93 19.30
C SER A 9 -4.15 -7.65 20.33
N SER A 10 -4.65 -8.78 20.83
CA SER A 10 -3.96 -9.60 21.84
C SER A 10 -2.57 -10.03 21.37
N LEU A 11 -2.32 -10.09 20.06
CA LEU A 11 -1.04 -10.46 19.48
C LEU A 11 0.05 -9.40 19.74
N VAL A 12 -0.29 -8.12 19.58
CA VAL A 12 0.65 -7.01 19.78
C VAL A 12 0.92 -6.77 21.26
N ARG A 13 -0.09 -6.89 22.13
CA ARG A 13 0.14 -6.83 23.59
C ARG A 13 1.12 -7.90 24.05
N ARG A 14 1.10 -9.08 23.40
CA ARG A 14 2.04 -10.17 23.67
C ARG A 14 3.42 -9.97 23.02
N ARG A 15 3.57 -8.98 22.14
CA ARG A 15 4.76 -8.70 21.34
C ARG A 15 5.06 -7.20 21.34
N PRO A 16 5.46 -6.61 22.48
CA PRO A 16 5.74 -5.17 22.58
C PRO A 16 6.81 -4.70 21.58
N PHE A 17 7.72 -5.60 21.17
CA PHE A 17 8.71 -5.33 20.13
C PHE A 17 8.12 -5.00 18.75
N LEU A 18 6.84 -5.31 18.47
CA LEU A 18 6.20 -4.84 17.23
C LEU A 18 6.12 -3.31 17.18
N ILE A 19 5.95 -2.66 18.33
CA ILE A 19 5.82 -1.21 18.43
C ILE A 19 7.12 -0.52 17.96
N THR A 20 8.29 -1.12 18.22
CA THR A 20 9.57 -0.51 17.83
C THR A 20 9.78 -0.48 16.32
N PHE A 21 9.19 -1.39 15.54
CA PHE A 21 9.26 -1.34 14.08
C PHE A 21 8.42 -0.20 13.47
N PHE A 22 7.53 0.43 14.25
CA PHE A 22 6.79 1.59 13.76
C PHE A 22 7.65 2.82 13.58
N ILE A 23 8.84 2.85 14.18
CA ILE A 23 9.79 3.94 13.97
C ILE A 23 10.08 4.13 12.47
N PHE A 24 10.14 3.04 11.68
CA PHE A 24 10.43 3.15 10.24
C PHE A 24 9.36 3.91 9.46
N TYR A 25 8.10 3.90 9.90
CA TYR A 25 7.01 4.70 9.31
C TYR A 25 7.15 6.21 9.55
N LEU A 26 8.02 6.62 10.48
CA LEU A 26 8.36 8.02 10.72
C LEU A 26 9.52 8.49 9.82
N SER A 27 10.13 7.58 9.03
CA SER A 27 11.18 7.96 8.10
C SER A 27 10.63 8.74 6.91
N LEU A 28 11.52 9.46 6.20
CA LEU A 28 11.19 10.23 5.01
C LEU A 28 11.24 9.41 3.72
N ALA A 29 11.21 8.07 3.84
CA ALA A 29 11.32 7.19 2.69
C ALA A 29 10.15 7.38 1.71
N CYS A 30 8.93 7.66 2.21
CA CYS A 30 7.73 7.93 1.42
C CYS A 30 7.40 9.43 1.27
N TRP A 31 8.41 10.31 1.21
CA TRP A 31 8.20 11.77 1.23
C TRP A 31 7.22 12.30 0.18
N GLU A 32 7.14 11.69 -1.02
CA GLU A 32 6.15 12.05 -2.06
C GLU A 32 4.72 11.98 -1.51
N ASN A 33 4.38 10.92 -0.77
CA ASN A 33 3.04 10.70 -0.23
C ASN A 33 2.71 11.61 0.96
N ILE A 34 3.73 12.16 1.61
CA ILE A 34 3.58 13.13 2.70
C ILE A 34 3.32 14.53 2.12
N TYR A 35 3.95 14.87 1.00
CA TYR A 35 3.96 16.24 0.48
C TYR A 35 2.97 16.54 -0.63
N TRP A 36 2.56 15.54 -1.39
CA TRP A 36 1.68 15.74 -2.54
C TRP A 36 0.25 15.44 -2.13
N SER A 37 -0.61 16.45 -2.12
CA SER A 37 -1.99 16.31 -1.63
C SER A 37 -2.76 15.20 -2.34
N PHE A 38 -2.56 15.02 -3.66
CA PHE A 38 -3.23 13.94 -4.40
C PHE A 38 -2.75 12.54 -3.97
N GLN A 39 -1.52 12.42 -3.47
CA GLN A 39 -0.98 11.16 -2.95
C GLN A 39 -1.54 10.81 -1.58
N SER A 40 -2.32 11.69 -0.94
CA SER A 40 -3.06 11.33 0.27
C SER A 40 -4.07 10.20 0.04
N SER A 41 -4.39 9.90 -1.23
CA SER A 41 -5.14 8.72 -1.65
C SER A 41 -4.51 7.40 -1.18
N PHE A 42 -3.17 7.28 -1.10
CA PHE A 42 -2.50 6.09 -0.56
C PHE A 42 -2.87 5.86 0.92
N HIS A 43 -2.84 6.92 1.74
CA HIS A 43 -3.24 6.84 3.15
C HIS A 43 -4.69 6.34 3.29
N PHE A 44 -5.59 6.81 2.43
CA PHE A 44 -6.99 6.39 2.44
C PHE A 44 -7.16 4.93 2.02
N VAL A 45 -6.41 4.44 1.02
CA VAL A 45 -6.40 3.02 0.66
C VAL A 45 -6.05 2.16 1.88
N PHE A 46 -4.99 2.49 2.62
CA PHE A 46 -4.61 1.71 3.80
C PHE A 46 -5.58 1.88 4.97
N LEU A 47 -6.08 3.09 5.21
CA LEU A 47 -7.07 3.35 6.25
C LEU A 47 -8.33 2.50 6.05
N PHE A 48 -8.89 2.54 4.84
CA PHE A 48 -10.09 1.80 4.50
C PHE A 48 -9.81 0.30 4.32
N GLY A 49 -8.65 -0.07 3.77
CA GLY A 49 -8.21 -1.46 3.66
C GLY A 49 -8.05 -2.15 5.02
N PHE A 50 -7.40 -1.50 5.98
CA PHE A 50 -7.29 -2.01 7.36
C PHE A 50 -8.63 -2.02 8.08
N SER A 51 -9.50 -1.05 7.83
CA SER A 51 -10.87 -1.06 8.36
C SER A 51 -11.67 -2.24 7.80
N ALA A 52 -11.57 -2.51 6.49
CA ALA A 52 -12.17 -3.67 5.86
C ALA A 52 -11.66 -4.98 6.49
N ILE A 53 -10.34 -5.15 6.65
CA ILE A 53 -9.78 -6.33 7.33
C ILE A 53 -10.29 -6.41 8.79
N TYR A 54 -10.33 -5.31 9.53
CA TYR A 54 -10.79 -5.31 10.91
C TYR A 54 -12.24 -5.78 11.06
N PHE A 55 -13.16 -5.29 10.22
CA PHE A 55 -14.58 -5.66 10.26
C PHE A 55 -14.84 -7.03 9.61
N GLY A 56 -14.16 -7.34 8.52
CA GLY A 56 -14.28 -8.62 7.80
C GLY A 56 -13.84 -9.82 8.64
N PHE A 57 -12.84 -9.64 9.51
CA PHE A 57 -12.35 -10.69 10.41
C PHE A 57 -12.92 -10.62 11.84
N LYS A 58 -14.11 -10.02 12.03
CA LYS A 58 -14.84 -10.13 13.30
C LYS A 58 -15.39 -11.56 13.45
N PRO A 59 -15.25 -12.21 14.64
CA PRO A 59 -15.71 -13.59 14.83
C PRO A 59 -17.20 -13.79 14.52
N ASN A 60 -18.02 -12.80 14.86
CA ASN A 60 -19.45 -12.77 14.54
C ASN A 60 -19.71 -11.76 13.42
N LEU A 61 -20.03 -12.24 12.22
CA LEU A 61 -20.38 -11.40 11.08
C LEU A 61 -21.85 -10.93 11.21
N THR A 62 -22.06 -9.89 12.01
CA THR A 62 -23.34 -9.17 12.08
C THR A 62 -23.55 -8.37 10.79
N TRP A 63 -24.80 -7.96 10.49
CA TRP A 63 -25.08 -7.10 9.34
C TRP A 63 -24.36 -5.76 9.43
N GLY A 64 -24.21 -5.18 10.63
CA GLY A 64 -23.42 -3.96 10.83
C GLY A 64 -21.94 -4.14 10.51
N ASN A 65 -21.32 -5.26 10.93
CA ASN A 65 -19.94 -5.57 10.58
C ASN A 65 -19.77 -5.82 9.07
N LEU A 66 -20.73 -6.53 8.45
CA LEU A 66 -20.73 -6.73 7.00
C LEU A 66 -20.84 -5.40 6.25
N LEU A 67 -21.78 -4.53 6.64
CA LEU A 67 -21.95 -3.21 6.03
C LEU A 67 -20.67 -2.37 6.16
N ALA A 68 -20.06 -2.35 7.35
CA ALA A 68 -18.80 -1.64 7.56
C ALA A 68 -17.65 -2.23 6.72
N PHE A 69 -17.56 -3.56 6.58
CA PHE A 69 -16.60 -4.23 5.70
C PHE A 69 -16.81 -3.85 4.23
N VAL A 70 -18.05 -3.89 3.74
CA VAL A 70 -18.40 -3.56 2.35
C VAL A 70 -18.13 -2.09 2.05
N LEU A 71 -18.60 -1.16 2.89
CA LEU A 71 -18.36 0.27 2.72
C LEU A 71 -16.87 0.61 2.77
N SER A 72 -16.12 0.02 3.70
CA SER A 72 -14.66 0.21 3.76
C SER A 72 -13.97 -0.36 2.53
N SER A 73 -14.42 -1.50 2.00
CA SER A 73 -13.88 -2.07 0.76
C SER A 73 -14.14 -1.15 -0.44
N ILE A 74 -15.35 -0.61 -0.56
CA ILE A 74 -15.71 0.34 -1.63
C ILE A 74 -14.88 1.63 -1.49
N PHE A 75 -14.79 2.22 -0.31
CA PHE A 75 -13.96 3.41 -0.11
C PHE A 75 -12.48 3.16 -0.38
N CYS A 76 -11.96 1.97 -0.04
CA CYS A 76 -10.62 1.55 -0.41
C CYS A 76 -10.43 1.58 -1.93
N MET A 77 -11.32 0.93 -2.68
CA MET A 77 -11.28 0.86 -4.15
C MET A 77 -11.38 2.24 -4.82
N TYR A 78 -12.24 3.11 -4.29
CA TYR A 78 -12.45 4.45 -4.84
C TYR A 78 -11.42 5.49 -4.37
N SER A 79 -10.61 5.18 -3.36
CA SER A 79 -9.53 6.06 -2.92
C SER A 79 -8.42 6.14 -3.96
N MET A 80 -8.03 5.00 -4.55
CA MET A 80 -7.03 4.89 -5.61
C MET A 80 -7.18 3.56 -6.34
N SER A 81 -6.71 3.47 -7.59
CA SER A 81 -6.69 2.22 -8.36
C SER A 81 -6.02 1.04 -7.63
N LEU A 82 -5.05 1.33 -6.75
CA LEU A 82 -4.39 0.37 -5.85
C LEU A 82 -5.37 -0.35 -4.90
N GLY A 83 -6.48 0.29 -4.52
CA GLY A 83 -7.45 -0.28 -3.59
C GLY A 83 -8.20 -1.48 -4.16
N VAL A 84 -8.40 -1.54 -5.48
CA VAL A 84 -9.03 -2.67 -6.17
C VAL A 84 -8.27 -3.98 -5.95
N PRO A 85 -6.99 -4.12 -6.36
CA PRO A 85 -6.24 -5.34 -6.14
C PRO A 85 -6.05 -5.63 -4.64
N PHE A 86 -5.95 -4.61 -3.79
CA PHE A 86 -5.90 -4.81 -2.35
C PHE A 86 -7.15 -5.53 -1.82
N VAL A 87 -8.35 -5.03 -2.15
CA VAL A 87 -9.63 -5.64 -1.75
C VAL A 87 -9.79 -7.03 -2.35
N LEU A 88 -9.44 -7.22 -3.63
CA LEU A 88 -9.49 -8.53 -4.29
C LEU A 88 -8.54 -9.55 -3.65
N GLY A 89 -7.39 -9.12 -3.12
CA GLY A 89 -6.49 -9.98 -2.34
C GLY A 89 -7.04 -10.35 -0.97
N VAL A 90 -7.76 -9.44 -0.31
CA VAL A 90 -8.33 -9.64 1.04
C VAL A 90 -9.60 -10.49 1.02
N LEU A 91 -10.48 -10.27 0.05
CA LEU A 91 -11.82 -10.87 0.01
C LEU A 91 -11.82 -12.40 0.10
N PRO A 92 -10.98 -13.16 -0.64
CA PRO A 92 -10.91 -14.61 -0.52
C PRO A 92 -10.54 -15.08 0.89
N LEU A 93 -9.70 -14.33 1.61
CA LEU A 93 -9.27 -14.69 2.96
C LEU A 93 -10.36 -14.41 4.00
N VAL A 94 -11.17 -13.36 3.81
CA VAL A 94 -12.37 -13.10 4.61
C VAL A 94 -13.40 -14.22 4.39
N VAL A 95 -13.63 -14.61 3.13
CA VAL A 95 -14.49 -15.73 2.79
C VAL A 95 -13.97 -17.02 3.42
N TRP A 96 -12.67 -17.29 3.30
CA TRP A 96 -12.05 -18.48 3.87
C TRP A 96 -12.13 -18.51 5.41
N TYR A 97 -11.95 -17.36 6.07
CA TYR A 97 -12.10 -17.23 7.53
C TYR A 97 -13.47 -17.68 8.02
N HIS A 98 -14.53 -17.25 7.32
CA HIS A 98 -15.92 -17.46 7.72
C HIS A 98 -16.57 -18.72 7.16
N LEU A 99 -16.14 -19.21 6.01
CA LEU A 99 -16.73 -20.39 5.33
C LEU A 99 -15.78 -21.59 5.28
N GLY A 100 -14.60 -21.50 5.88
CA GLY A 100 -13.68 -22.63 5.99
C GLY A 100 -14.32 -23.85 6.69
N PRO A 101 -13.68 -25.03 6.66
CA PRO A 101 -14.16 -26.28 7.25
C PRO A 101 -14.50 -26.23 8.74
N TRP A 102 -14.14 -25.16 9.46
CA TRP A 102 -14.62 -24.93 10.82
C TRP A 102 -16.08 -24.47 10.86
N ALA A 103 -16.47 -23.53 10.00
CA ALA A 103 -17.85 -23.04 9.92
C ALA A 103 -18.82 -24.11 9.42
N LEU A 104 -18.35 -24.97 8.50
CA LEU A 104 -19.10 -26.14 8.04
C LEU A 104 -19.42 -27.13 9.17
N ARG A 105 -18.61 -27.19 10.24
CA ARG A 105 -18.84 -28.11 11.37
C ARG A 105 -19.84 -27.59 12.39
N ASN A 106 -19.98 -26.27 12.54
CA ASN A 106 -20.84 -25.68 13.57
C ASN A 106 -22.28 -25.45 13.08
N GLY A 107 -22.63 -25.88 11.86
CA GLY A 107 -24.00 -25.78 11.32
C GLY A 107 -24.49 -24.35 11.02
N GLN A 108 -23.69 -23.31 11.30
CA GLN A 108 -24.04 -21.91 11.10
C GLN A 108 -23.77 -21.40 9.67
N TYR A 109 -23.65 -22.30 8.70
CA TYR A 109 -23.17 -22.00 7.35
C TYR A 109 -24.10 -21.06 6.58
N TRP A 110 -25.42 -21.33 6.56
CA TRP A 110 -26.37 -20.62 5.70
C TRP A 110 -26.45 -19.12 6.00
N GLY A 111 -26.56 -18.74 7.27
CA GLY A 111 -26.66 -17.32 7.63
C GLY A 111 -25.40 -16.51 7.32
N VAL A 112 -24.22 -17.13 7.41
CA VAL A 112 -22.93 -16.47 7.13
C VAL A 112 -22.66 -16.44 5.63
N SER A 113 -22.95 -17.53 4.90
CA SER A 113 -22.75 -17.60 3.46
C SER A 113 -23.64 -16.63 2.69
N THR A 114 -24.91 -16.47 3.08
CA THR A 114 -25.80 -15.45 2.49
C THR A 114 -25.25 -14.04 2.70
N LYS A 115 -24.80 -13.70 3.92
CA LYS A 115 -24.21 -12.39 4.21
C LYS A 115 -22.98 -12.11 3.35
N LEU A 116 -22.07 -13.08 3.24
CA LEU A 116 -20.87 -12.94 2.42
C LEU A 116 -21.20 -12.85 0.93
N ALA A 117 -22.16 -13.63 0.44
CA ALA A 117 -22.62 -13.56 -0.95
C ALA A 117 -23.19 -12.17 -1.28
N VAL A 118 -24.03 -11.62 -0.39
CA VAL A 118 -24.57 -10.26 -0.54
C VAL A 118 -23.43 -9.23 -0.52
N GLY A 119 -22.52 -9.31 0.45
CA GLY A 119 -21.38 -8.39 0.51
C GLY A 119 -20.47 -8.47 -0.71
N ALA A 120 -20.16 -9.67 -1.20
CA ALA A 120 -19.37 -9.90 -2.39
C ALA A 120 -20.07 -9.37 -3.65
N LEU A 121 -21.38 -9.54 -3.76
CA LEU A 121 -22.17 -9.01 -4.88
C LEU A 121 -22.14 -7.48 -4.91
N VAL A 122 -22.26 -6.82 -3.75
CA VAL A 122 -22.18 -5.35 -3.66
C VAL A 122 -20.78 -4.85 -4.01
N ILE A 123 -19.72 -5.50 -3.50
CA ILE A 123 -18.33 -5.17 -3.86
C ILE A 123 -18.09 -5.39 -5.36
N PHE A 124 -18.61 -6.47 -5.92
CA PHE A 124 -18.52 -6.77 -7.35
C PHE A 124 -19.22 -5.72 -8.20
N PHE A 125 -20.41 -5.26 -7.79
CA PHE A 125 -21.12 -4.20 -8.51
C PHE A 125 -20.38 -2.86 -8.44
N ALA A 126 -19.80 -2.52 -7.28
CA ALA A 126 -18.94 -1.34 -7.16
C ALA A 126 -17.69 -1.44 -8.03
N LEU A 127 -17.08 -2.62 -8.13
CA LEU A 127 -15.94 -2.87 -9.03
C LEU A 127 -16.35 -2.72 -10.49
N TRP A 128 -17.49 -3.31 -10.88
CA TRP A 128 -18.05 -3.18 -12.22
C TRP A 128 -18.28 -1.72 -12.58
N GLN A 129 -18.91 -0.93 -11.69
CA GLN A 129 -19.12 0.49 -11.90
C GLN A 129 -17.79 1.25 -12.02
N TRP A 130 -16.82 0.98 -11.15
CA TRP A 130 -15.49 1.59 -11.22
C TRP A 130 -14.81 1.30 -12.57
N MET A 131 -14.91 0.06 -13.08
CA MET A 131 -14.36 -0.30 -14.39
C MET A 131 -15.14 0.34 -15.55
N ALA A 132 -16.47 0.43 -15.46
CA ALA A 132 -17.32 1.02 -16.49
C ALA A 132 -17.13 2.55 -16.60
N GLN A 133 -16.86 3.23 -15.49
CA GLN A 133 -16.58 4.67 -15.45
C GLN A 133 -15.11 5.00 -15.67
N GLY A 134 -14.21 4.07 -15.33
CA GLY A 134 -12.79 4.21 -15.61
C GLY A 134 -12.58 4.33 -17.12
N SER A 135 -11.97 5.43 -17.55
CA SER A 135 -11.63 5.71 -18.94
C SER A 135 -10.53 4.76 -19.46
N LEU A 136 -10.80 3.45 -19.47
CA LEU A 136 -9.95 2.40 -20.04
C LEU A 136 -9.63 2.65 -21.52
N GLY A 137 -10.34 3.59 -22.17
CA GLY A 137 -10.25 3.84 -23.60
C GLY A 137 -9.43 5.05 -24.06
N GLN A 138 -8.84 5.88 -23.19
CA GLN A 138 -8.22 7.14 -23.65
C GLN A 138 -6.85 7.41 -23.01
N GLY A 139 -5.77 6.95 -23.67
CA GLY A 139 -4.55 7.77 -23.73
C GLY A 139 -3.22 7.20 -23.24
N SER A 140 -3.15 6.12 -22.44
CA SER A 140 -1.85 5.59 -22.00
C SER A 140 -1.47 4.30 -22.75
N ILE A 141 -0.89 4.47 -23.93
CA ILE A 141 -0.39 3.40 -24.84
C ILE A 141 0.94 2.82 -24.32
N HIS A 142 1.06 2.55 -23.02
CA HIS A 142 2.20 1.79 -22.52
C HIS A 142 1.80 0.32 -22.42
N PRO A 143 2.55 -0.60 -23.05
CA PRO A 143 2.26 -2.02 -22.93
C PRO A 143 2.30 -2.41 -21.46
N LEU A 144 1.34 -3.22 -21.01
CA LEU A 144 1.34 -3.76 -19.66
C LEU A 144 2.53 -4.72 -19.47
N ALA A 145 3.18 -4.66 -18.32
CA ALA A 145 4.24 -5.60 -17.95
C ALA A 145 3.59 -6.84 -17.32
N TRP A 146 3.24 -7.82 -18.15
CA TRP A 146 2.50 -8.99 -17.69
C TRP A 146 3.34 -9.92 -16.80
N PRO A 147 2.72 -10.75 -15.92
CA PRO A 147 3.43 -11.62 -14.98
C PRO A 147 4.35 -12.67 -15.60
N TRP A 148 4.23 -12.96 -16.89
CA TRP A 148 5.16 -13.86 -17.61
C TRP A 148 6.42 -13.14 -18.12
N THR A 149 6.53 -11.82 -17.95
CA THR A 149 7.67 -11.03 -18.41
C THR A 149 8.70 -10.82 -17.29
N THR A 150 9.98 -10.72 -17.65
CA THR A 150 11.04 -10.37 -16.70
C THR A 150 10.90 -8.92 -16.20
N ALA A 151 10.38 -8.02 -17.03
CA ALA A 151 10.11 -6.63 -16.66
C ALA A 151 9.16 -6.54 -15.46
N PHE A 152 8.10 -7.34 -15.44
CA PHE A 152 7.18 -7.42 -14.30
C PHE A 152 7.88 -7.83 -13.01
N TRP A 153 8.62 -8.95 -13.02
CA TRP A 153 9.27 -9.47 -11.81
C TRP A 153 10.41 -8.57 -11.33
N SER A 154 11.19 -8.02 -12.25
CA SER A 154 12.25 -7.05 -11.96
C SER A 154 11.69 -5.83 -11.22
N HIS A 155 10.59 -5.27 -11.72
CA HIS A 155 9.91 -4.14 -11.12
C HIS A 155 9.22 -4.52 -9.79
N TYR A 156 8.51 -5.65 -9.76
CA TYR A 156 7.74 -6.10 -8.60
C TYR A 156 8.63 -6.41 -7.40
N LEU A 157 9.73 -7.14 -7.60
CA LEU A 157 10.68 -7.41 -6.52
C LEU A 157 11.36 -6.10 -6.06
N GLY A 158 11.65 -5.18 -6.98
CA GLY A 158 12.14 -3.85 -6.66
C GLY A 158 11.19 -3.07 -5.74
N VAL A 159 9.91 -2.97 -6.11
CA VAL A 159 8.86 -2.29 -5.32
C VAL A 159 8.72 -2.93 -3.93
N LEU A 160 8.72 -4.27 -3.84
CA LEU A 160 8.62 -4.97 -2.56
C LEU A 160 9.83 -4.70 -1.67
N GLY A 161 11.05 -4.73 -2.22
CA GLY A 161 12.27 -4.44 -1.46
C GLY A 161 12.45 -2.98 -1.08
N LEU A 162 11.90 -2.05 -1.87
CA LEU A 162 11.97 -0.62 -1.60
C LEU A 162 11.34 -0.26 -0.24
N GLY A 163 10.31 -1.01 0.19
CA GLY A 163 9.66 -0.82 1.49
C GLY A 163 10.56 -1.07 2.71
N PHE A 164 11.79 -1.52 2.48
CA PHE A 164 12.81 -1.78 3.49
C PHE A 164 13.93 -0.72 3.47
N GLY A 165 13.72 0.40 2.75
CA GLY A 165 14.67 1.51 2.61
C GLY A 165 15.79 1.26 1.59
N ILE A 166 15.73 0.16 0.83
CA ILE A 166 16.82 -0.24 -0.07
C ILE A 166 16.76 0.57 -1.38
N ASN A 167 17.71 1.50 -1.56
CA ASN A 167 17.77 2.37 -2.75
C ASN A 167 18.55 1.78 -3.95
N SER A 168 19.16 0.60 -3.80
CA SER A 168 19.81 -0.13 -4.90
C SER A 168 18.83 -1.13 -5.50
N LEU A 169 18.57 -1.03 -6.81
CA LEU A 169 17.61 -1.92 -7.49
C LEU A 169 17.92 -3.41 -7.26
N LYS A 170 19.18 -3.84 -7.43
CA LYS A 170 19.57 -5.25 -7.24
C LYS A 170 19.36 -5.72 -5.81
N LEU A 171 19.69 -4.89 -4.82
CA LEU A 171 19.49 -5.22 -3.41
C LEU A 171 18.01 -5.19 -3.05
N ALA A 172 17.24 -4.26 -3.62
CA ALA A 172 15.79 -4.19 -3.43
C ALA A 172 15.13 -5.45 -4.01
N GLN A 173 15.53 -5.90 -5.19
CA GLN A 173 15.03 -7.16 -5.77
C GLN A 173 15.30 -8.37 -4.86
N LEU A 174 16.49 -8.45 -4.25
CA LEU A 174 16.81 -9.49 -3.27
C LEU A 174 15.94 -9.37 -2.00
N GLY A 175 15.73 -8.15 -1.50
CA GLY A 175 14.83 -7.88 -0.38
C GLY A 175 13.38 -8.27 -0.70
N GLY A 176 12.89 -7.97 -1.90
CA GLY A 176 11.58 -8.36 -2.39
C GLY A 176 11.43 -9.88 -2.50
N LEU A 177 12.48 -10.58 -2.96
CA LEU A 177 12.49 -12.04 -2.99
C LEU A 177 12.42 -12.62 -1.58
N PHE A 178 13.17 -12.05 -0.62
CA PHE A 178 13.11 -12.44 0.78
C PHE A 178 11.70 -12.26 1.36
N VAL A 179 11.04 -11.14 1.07
CA VAL A 179 9.64 -10.88 1.46
C VAL A 179 8.71 -11.99 0.95
N LEU A 180 8.83 -12.36 -0.33
CA LEU A 180 8.00 -13.41 -0.92
C LEU A 180 8.26 -14.79 -0.29
N VAL A 181 9.52 -15.13 -0.03
CA VAL A 181 9.88 -16.40 0.64
C VAL A 181 9.25 -16.48 2.04
N ILE A 182 9.37 -15.42 2.84
CA ILE A 182 8.76 -15.39 4.18
C ILE A 182 7.24 -15.42 4.10
N TYR A 183 6.64 -14.67 3.17
CA TYR A 183 5.20 -14.69 2.94
C TYR A 183 4.70 -16.09 2.59
N CYS A 184 5.34 -16.75 1.62
CA CYS A 184 4.99 -18.10 1.20
C CYS A 184 5.17 -19.11 2.34
N ALA A 185 6.27 -19.05 3.09
CA ALA A 185 6.50 -19.92 4.24
C ALA A 185 5.42 -19.74 5.32
N PHE A 186 5.02 -18.49 5.61
CA PHE A 186 3.95 -18.18 6.54
C PHE A 186 2.59 -18.68 6.04
N ALA A 187 2.25 -18.42 4.78
CA ALA A 187 1.00 -18.88 4.16
C ALA A 187 0.90 -20.41 4.16
N ILE A 188 1.95 -21.12 3.74
CA ILE A 188 2.01 -22.59 3.75
C ILE A 188 1.84 -23.12 5.17
N ARG A 189 2.48 -22.50 6.16
CA ARG A 189 2.32 -22.88 7.56
C ARG A 189 0.86 -22.76 8.01
N LEU A 190 0.19 -21.65 7.69
CA LEU A 190 -1.22 -21.45 8.06
C LEU A 190 -2.14 -22.47 7.36
N VAL A 191 -1.92 -22.73 6.06
CA VAL A 191 -2.63 -23.77 5.31
C VAL A 191 -2.43 -25.14 5.96
N ARG A 192 -1.19 -25.49 6.35
CA ARG A 192 -0.89 -26.77 7.01
C ARG A 192 -1.55 -26.89 8.38
N GLN A 193 -1.48 -25.86 9.21
CA GLN A 193 -2.15 -25.83 10.52
C GLN A 193 -3.66 -26.01 10.37
N PHE A 194 -4.23 -25.40 9.33
CA PHE A 194 -5.63 -25.55 8.97
C PHE A 194 -5.99 -26.99 8.55
N ILE A 195 -5.22 -27.59 7.65
CA ILE A 195 -5.44 -28.96 7.18
C ILE A 195 -5.28 -29.97 8.32
N LYS A 196 -4.23 -29.83 9.14
CA LYS A 196 -3.90 -30.76 10.23
C LYS A 196 -4.81 -30.66 11.45
N LYS A 197 -5.70 -29.67 11.51
CA LYS A 197 -6.63 -29.44 12.63
C LYS A 197 -5.92 -29.31 13.98
N GLU A 198 -4.67 -28.84 13.99
CA GLU A 198 -3.91 -28.64 15.23
C GLU A 198 -4.63 -27.58 16.07
N GLY A 199 -5.18 -28.04 17.21
CA GLY A 199 -6.13 -27.32 18.05
C GLY A 199 -5.57 -26.02 18.62
N GLY A 200 -6.39 -24.98 18.60
CA GLY A 200 -6.03 -23.63 19.03
C GLY A 200 -5.89 -22.69 17.84
N PHE A 201 -6.95 -22.57 17.05
CA PHE A 201 -7.09 -21.58 15.97
C PHE A 201 -7.15 -20.18 16.61
N ASN A 202 -6.04 -19.66 17.14
CA ASN A 202 -5.85 -18.24 17.45
C ASN A 202 -5.70 -17.41 16.15
N ASN A 203 -6.29 -17.91 15.07
CA ASN A 203 -5.91 -17.74 13.67
C ASN A 203 -6.69 -16.63 12.99
N GLY A 204 -7.70 -16.07 13.64
CA GLY A 204 -8.29 -14.82 13.18
C GLY A 204 -7.20 -13.75 13.05
N GLU A 205 -6.28 -13.68 14.02
CA GLU A 205 -5.17 -12.72 13.97
C GLU A 205 -4.15 -13.05 12.87
N ASN A 206 -3.67 -14.29 12.79
CA ASN A 206 -2.71 -14.67 11.75
C ASN A 206 -3.27 -14.54 10.34
N LEU A 207 -4.57 -14.83 10.16
CA LEU A 207 -5.23 -14.69 8.86
C LEU A 207 -5.50 -13.22 8.51
N LYS A 208 -5.75 -12.34 9.49
CA LYS A 208 -5.75 -10.87 9.27
C LYS A 208 -4.40 -10.40 8.74
N TRP A 209 -3.31 -10.84 9.36
CA TRP A 209 -1.97 -10.47 8.90
C TRP A 209 -1.63 -11.07 7.54
N LEU A 210 -2.05 -12.31 7.27
CA LEU A 210 -1.98 -12.87 5.93
C LEU A 210 -2.75 -12.00 4.93
N ALA A 211 -3.95 -11.54 5.29
CA ALA A 211 -4.75 -10.66 4.43
C ALA A 211 -4.11 -9.29 4.18
N VAL A 212 -3.47 -8.69 5.20
CA VAL A 212 -2.63 -7.50 4.99
C VAL A 212 -1.53 -7.81 3.97
N GLY A 213 -0.78 -8.89 4.16
CA GLY A 213 0.28 -9.30 3.23
C GLY A 213 -0.23 -9.53 1.81
N THR A 214 -1.32 -10.29 1.64
CA THR A 214 -1.92 -10.59 0.33
C THR A 214 -2.44 -9.32 -0.35
N GLY A 215 -3.09 -8.42 0.39
CA GLY A 215 -3.56 -7.14 -0.13
C GLY A 215 -2.41 -6.26 -0.62
N VAL A 216 -1.33 -6.17 0.15
CA VAL A 216 -0.12 -5.39 -0.21
C VAL A 216 0.60 -6.01 -1.41
N LEU A 217 0.74 -7.35 -1.48
CA LEU A 217 1.33 -8.03 -2.62
C LEU A 217 0.50 -7.83 -3.89
N ALA A 218 -0.84 -7.94 -3.80
CA ALA A 218 -1.73 -7.70 -4.93
C ALA A 218 -1.65 -6.24 -5.42
N ALA A 219 -1.62 -5.30 -4.49
CA ALA A 219 -1.38 -3.87 -4.74
C ALA A 219 -0.04 -3.63 -5.47
N GLY A 220 1.06 -4.22 -4.97
CA GLY A 220 2.37 -4.15 -5.63
C GLY A 220 2.38 -4.79 -7.02
N ALA A 221 1.66 -5.89 -7.21
CA ALA A 221 1.55 -6.56 -8.51
C ALA A 221 0.82 -5.67 -9.52
N SER A 222 -0.24 -4.97 -9.11
CA SER A 222 -0.94 -4.03 -9.98
C SER A 222 -0.06 -2.81 -10.35
N ILE A 223 0.72 -2.28 -9.40
CA ILE A 223 1.71 -1.24 -9.70
C ILE A 223 2.68 -1.74 -10.78
N SER A 224 3.25 -2.93 -10.61
CA SER A 224 4.20 -3.51 -11.56
C SER A 224 3.59 -3.84 -12.91
N LEU A 225 2.33 -4.28 -12.96
CA LEU A 225 1.62 -4.49 -14.21
C LEU A 225 1.51 -3.20 -15.02
N GLY A 226 1.16 -2.09 -14.36
CA GLY A 226 1.00 -0.79 -15.00
C GLY A 226 2.30 -0.03 -15.25
N ARG A 227 3.39 -0.36 -14.55
CA ARG A 227 4.64 0.45 -14.54
C ARG A 227 5.92 -0.31 -14.92
N GLY A 228 5.89 -1.63 -15.00
CA GLY A 228 7.09 -2.44 -15.24
C GLY A 228 7.82 -2.16 -16.55
N ASN A 229 7.14 -1.62 -17.57
CA ASN A 229 7.73 -1.27 -18.85
C ASN A 229 8.25 0.18 -18.94
N PHE A 230 8.18 0.97 -17.85
CA PHE A 230 8.73 2.33 -17.79
C PHE A 230 10.21 2.36 -17.37
N GLY A 231 10.87 1.21 -17.36
CA GLY A 231 12.23 1.02 -16.84
C GLY A 231 12.22 0.58 -15.37
N SER A 232 13.19 -0.25 -15.01
CA SER A 232 13.28 -0.85 -13.67
C SER A 232 13.55 0.18 -12.57
N ASP A 233 14.14 1.32 -12.90
CA ASP A 233 14.44 2.38 -11.92
C ASP A 233 13.17 3.06 -11.39
N GLN A 234 12.07 3.01 -12.16
CA GLN A 234 10.75 3.47 -11.68
C GLN A 234 10.24 2.63 -10.51
N ALA A 235 10.74 1.40 -10.33
CA ALA A 235 10.42 0.59 -9.16
C ALA A 235 10.88 1.23 -7.85
N LEU A 236 11.86 2.14 -7.91
CA LEU A 236 12.42 2.88 -6.76
C LEU A 236 11.70 4.22 -6.51
N ALA A 237 10.60 4.51 -7.22
CA ALA A 237 9.83 5.73 -7.00
C ALA A 237 9.26 5.76 -5.57
N THR A 238 9.48 6.88 -4.86
CA THR A 238 9.25 6.93 -3.41
C THR A 238 7.78 6.79 -3.01
N ARG A 239 6.84 7.14 -3.90
CA ARG A 239 5.40 6.85 -3.73
C ARG A 239 5.05 5.38 -3.50
N TYR A 240 5.84 4.43 -3.99
CA TYR A 240 5.56 3.00 -3.81
C TYR A 240 6.08 2.45 -2.49
N VAL A 241 7.00 3.18 -1.82
CA VAL A 241 7.58 2.81 -0.53
C VAL A 241 6.49 2.57 0.49
N GLU A 242 5.50 3.46 0.57
CA GLU A 242 4.42 3.34 1.56
C GLU A 242 3.67 2.02 1.45
N VAL A 243 3.44 1.55 0.22
CA VAL A 243 2.76 0.29 -0.05
C VAL A 243 3.56 -0.88 0.49
N SER A 244 4.84 -0.97 0.14
CA SER A 244 5.69 -2.08 0.56
C SER A 244 6.13 -1.98 2.02
N MET A 245 6.20 -0.80 2.63
CA MET A 245 6.44 -0.61 4.06
C MET A 245 5.37 -1.30 4.92
N MET A 246 4.14 -1.44 4.43
CA MET A 246 3.08 -2.22 5.10
C MET A 246 3.44 -3.70 5.28
N MET A 247 4.45 -4.21 4.58
CA MET A 247 5.00 -5.56 4.80
C MET A 247 5.88 -5.66 6.04
N ILE A 248 6.42 -4.56 6.59
CA ILE A 248 7.27 -4.61 7.80
C ILE A 248 6.54 -5.28 8.97
N PRO A 249 5.37 -4.79 9.45
CA PRO A 249 4.69 -5.40 10.58
C PRO A 249 4.24 -6.84 10.27
N PHE A 250 3.85 -7.12 9.02
CA PHE A 250 3.57 -8.48 8.57
C PHE A 250 4.79 -9.39 8.75
N LEU A 251 5.97 -8.99 8.26
CA LEU A 251 7.18 -9.79 8.34
C LEU A 251 7.64 -10.02 9.78
N VAL A 252 7.53 -9.02 10.66
CA VAL A 252 7.86 -9.22 12.08
C VAL A 252 6.98 -10.31 12.69
N ILE A 253 5.69 -10.33 12.34
CA ILE A 253 4.75 -11.34 12.83
C ILE A 253 5.03 -12.70 12.20
N ALA A 254 5.24 -12.74 10.90
CA ALA A 254 5.55 -13.96 10.16
C ALA A 254 6.86 -14.59 10.66
N LEU A 255 7.94 -13.80 10.77
CA LEU A 255 9.22 -14.24 11.33
C LEU A 255 9.07 -14.62 12.81
N GLY A 256 8.27 -13.89 13.59
CA GLY A 256 8.02 -14.20 15.00
C GLY A 256 7.23 -15.49 15.20
N ASP A 257 6.45 -15.91 14.20
CA ASP A 257 5.72 -17.18 14.20
C ASP A 257 6.56 -18.33 13.65
N LEU A 258 7.27 -18.10 12.54
CA LEU A 258 8.17 -19.08 11.93
C LEU A 258 9.35 -19.40 12.84
N SER A 259 9.87 -18.41 13.55
CA SER A 259 11.01 -18.58 14.45
C SER A 259 10.69 -19.40 15.70
N ARG A 260 9.41 -19.66 16.02
CA ARG A 260 9.01 -20.58 17.09
C ARG A 260 9.51 -22.01 16.89
N LEU A 261 9.96 -22.34 15.68
CA LEU A 261 10.63 -23.59 15.36
C LEU A 261 12.07 -23.66 15.90
N PHE A 262 12.64 -22.54 16.34
CA PHE A 262 13.98 -22.43 16.90
C PHE A 262 13.96 -22.11 18.40
N SER A 263 15.10 -22.28 19.07
CA SER A 263 15.29 -21.85 20.46
C SER A 263 14.99 -20.35 20.66
N GLN A 264 14.60 -19.95 21.87
CA GLN A 264 14.32 -18.54 22.20
C GLN A 264 15.50 -17.61 21.91
N MET A 265 16.73 -18.08 22.06
CA MET A 265 17.93 -17.29 21.75
C MET A 265 18.02 -16.98 20.25
N TRP A 266 17.77 -17.98 19.40
CA TRP A 266 17.75 -17.80 17.94
C TRP A 266 16.62 -16.89 17.48
N GLN A 267 15.43 -16.99 18.09
CA GLN A 267 14.32 -16.08 17.82
C GLN A 267 14.72 -14.61 18.04
N LYS A 268 15.34 -14.31 19.20
CA LYS A 268 15.83 -12.96 19.51
C LYS A 268 16.89 -12.50 18.51
N ARG A 269 17.86 -13.36 18.16
CA ARG A 269 18.90 -13.05 17.17
C ARG A 269 18.33 -12.71 15.79
N ILE A 270 17.36 -13.49 15.31
CA ILE A 270 16.68 -13.22 14.02
C ILE A 270 15.97 -11.86 14.05
N MET A 271 15.27 -11.56 15.15
CA MET A 271 14.56 -10.29 15.30
C MET A 271 15.50 -9.08 15.36
N VAL A 272 16.60 -9.20 16.11
CA VAL A 272 17.64 -8.15 16.19
C VAL A 272 18.29 -7.97 14.84
N LEU A 273 18.68 -9.04 14.15
CA LEU A 273 19.26 -8.97 12.82
C LEU A 273 18.31 -8.28 11.83
N PHE A 274 17.03 -8.67 11.82
CA PHE A 274 16.03 -8.06 10.95
C PHE A 274 15.85 -6.57 11.25
N PHE A 275 15.80 -6.18 12.53
CA PHE A 275 15.73 -4.78 12.94
C PHE A 275 16.97 -3.98 12.50
N THR A 276 18.18 -4.54 12.67
CA THR A 276 19.43 -3.90 12.22
C THR A 276 19.47 -3.74 10.70
N LEU A 277 19.02 -4.75 9.94
CA LEU A 277 18.94 -4.66 8.48
C LEU A 277 17.97 -3.57 8.02
N LEU A 278 16.81 -3.46 8.66
CA LEU A 278 15.87 -2.36 8.41
C LEU A 278 16.51 -1.01 8.74
N PHE A 279 17.14 -0.87 9.91
CA PHE A 279 17.78 0.38 10.29
C PHE A 279 18.87 0.81 9.29
N SER A 280 19.66 -0.14 8.81
CA SER A 280 20.64 0.09 7.75
C SER A 280 19.99 0.55 6.44
N GLY A 281 18.92 -0.12 6.00
CA GLY A 281 18.18 0.28 4.79
C GLY A 281 17.58 1.69 4.91
N PHE A 282 17.01 2.03 6.06
CA PHE A 282 16.40 3.35 6.27
C PHE A 282 17.40 4.46 6.63
N PHE A 283 18.71 4.19 6.72
CA PHE A 283 19.69 5.15 7.23
C PHE A 283 19.62 6.52 6.52
N ASP A 284 19.60 6.55 5.20
CA ASP A 284 19.52 7.78 4.39
C ASP A 284 18.13 8.41 4.35
N SER A 285 17.11 7.71 4.85
CA SER A 285 15.73 8.17 4.89
C SER A 285 15.44 9.07 6.09
N TRP A 286 16.41 9.28 6.98
CA TRP A 286 16.31 10.19 8.12
C TRP A 286 16.91 11.57 7.85
N ASP A 287 17.33 11.85 6.60
CA ASP A 287 17.83 13.17 6.20
C ASP A 287 16.69 14.18 6.02
N PHE A 288 16.37 14.92 7.09
CA PHE A 288 15.40 16.01 7.08
C PHE A 288 15.80 17.20 6.18
N MET A 289 17.05 17.30 5.71
CA MET A 289 17.43 18.34 4.74
C MET A 289 16.74 18.17 3.39
N LYS A 290 16.22 16.96 3.09
CA LYS A 290 15.34 16.73 1.92
C LYS A 290 14.14 17.68 1.94
N TYR A 291 13.57 17.97 3.10
CA TYR A 291 12.45 18.90 3.26
C TYR A 291 12.82 20.33 2.88
N SER A 292 13.97 20.81 3.34
CA SER A 292 14.47 22.14 2.98
C SER A 292 14.73 22.24 1.48
N ARG A 293 15.37 21.22 0.89
CA ARG A 293 15.66 21.17 -0.56
C ARG A 293 14.39 21.18 -1.41
N LEU A 294 13.38 20.39 -1.03
CA LEU A 294 12.09 20.35 -1.72
C LEU A 294 11.32 21.67 -1.58
N HIS A 295 11.35 22.27 -0.39
CA HIS A 295 10.74 23.58 -0.17
C HIS A 295 11.38 24.65 -1.06
N GLN A 296 12.71 24.70 -1.12
CA GLN A 296 13.45 25.61 -2.00
C GLN A 296 13.16 25.34 -3.47
N SER A 297 13.07 24.08 -3.89
CA SER A 297 12.67 23.72 -5.26
C SER A 297 11.30 24.29 -5.59
N ARG A 298 10.31 24.10 -4.71
CA ARG A 298 8.95 24.63 -4.91
C ARG A 298 8.88 26.14 -4.97
N LEU A 299 9.74 26.85 -4.23
CA LEU A 299 9.84 28.30 -4.34
C LEU A 299 10.36 28.69 -5.73
N ARG A 300 11.46 28.08 -6.19
CA ARG A 300 11.97 28.30 -7.56
C ARG A 300 10.94 27.96 -8.64
N ASP A 301 10.20 26.87 -8.47
CA ASP A 301 9.16 26.46 -9.43
C ASP A 301 8.02 27.48 -9.48
N LYS A 302 7.63 28.05 -8.33
CA LYS A 302 6.62 29.12 -8.27
C LYS A 302 7.10 30.39 -8.95
N ASP A 303 8.36 30.77 -8.71
CA ASP A 303 8.93 31.97 -9.30
C ASP A 303 9.06 31.82 -10.84
N CYS A 304 9.45 30.63 -11.31
CA CYS A 304 9.46 30.30 -12.75
C CYS A 304 8.05 30.38 -13.37
N LEU A 305 7.05 29.81 -12.69
CA LEU A 305 5.66 29.83 -13.13
C LEU A 305 5.09 31.26 -13.19
N ALA A 306 5.45 32.11 -12.23
CA ALA A 306 5.05 33.52 -12.22
C ALA A 306 5.63 34.27 -13.44
N GLN A 307 6.94 34.13 -13.68
CA GLN A 307 7.60 34.74 -14.84
C GLN A 307 7.02 34.25 -16.18
N ALA A 308 6.72 32.96 -16.29
CA ALA A 308 6.08 32.39 -17.50
C ALA A 308 4.70 33.01 -17.75
N LEU A 309 3.90 33.22 -16.69
CA LEU A 309 2.58 33.87 -16.76
C LEU A 309 2.67 35.36 -17.13
N GLU A 310 3.71 36.07 -16.69
CA GLU A 310 3.90 37.49 -17.01
C GLU A 310 4.37 37.71 -18.45
N LEU A 311 5.34 36.92 -18.89
CA LEU A 311 5.97 37.09 -20.19
C LEU A 311 5.15 36.50 -21.35
N ASN A 312 4.05 35.79 -21.06
CA ASN A 312 3.33 34.94 -22.02
C ASN A 312 4.30 34.03 -22.81
N SER A 313 5.44 33.70 -22.21
CA SER A 313 6.47 32.90 -22.86
C SER A 313 6.18 31.43 -22.64
N GLU A 314 6.68 30.59 -23.56
CA GLU A 314 6.61 29.13 -23.41
C GLU A 314 7.36 28.64 -22.16
N GLY A 315 8.12 29.52 -21.50
CA GLY A 315 8.65 29.38 -20.15
C GLY A 315 9.05 27.95 -19.82
N ASP A 316 10.24 27.55 -20.27
CA ASP A 316 10.77 26.24 -19.91
C ASP A 316 11.04 26.26 -18.40
N CYS A 317 10.14 25.65 -17.62
CA CYS A 317 10.32 25.38 -16.20
C CYS A 317 10.77 23.92 -16.06
N PRO A 318 12.04 23.60 -16.40
CA PRO A 318 12.52 22.22 -16.56
C PRO A 318 12.44 21.40 -15.27
N TYR A 319 12.36 22.09 -14.13
CA TYR A 319 12.28 21.46 -12.81
C TYR A 319 10.86 21.04 -12.42
N TYR A 320 9.83 21.59 -13.05
CA TYR A 320 8.43 21.35 -12.67
C TYR A 320 7.78 20.27 -13.53
N PHE A 321 7.99 20.31 -14.85
CA PHE A 321 7.30 19.40 -15.76
C PHE A 321 8.02 19.28 -17.11
N PRO A 322 8.18 18.06 -17.67
CA PRO A 322 8.88 17.85 -18.94
C PRO A 322 8.05 18.20 -20.20
N GLU A 323 6.81 18.67 -20.03
CA GLU A 323 5.95 19.11 -21.15
C GLU A 323 5.80 20.63 -21.15
N ALA A 324 5.51 21.21 -22.32
CA ALA A 324 5.28 22.64 -22.49
C ALA A 324 4.19 23.15 -21.52
N LEU A 325 4.58 24.05 -20.63
CA LEU A 325 3.77 24.57 -19.53
C LEU A 325 2.52 25.32 -20.00
N GLN A 326 2.60 25.93 -21.18
CA GLN A 326 1.57 26.81 -21.73
C GLN A 326 0.22 26.12 -21.93
N SER A 327 0.21 24.88 -22.43
CA SER A 327 -1.03 24.10 -22.62
C SER A 327 -1.78 23.87 -21.30
N ARG A 328 -1.05 23.64 -20.21
CA ARG A 328 -1.62 23.44 -18.88
C ARG A 328 -2.02 24.73 -18.20
N LEU A 329 -1.27 25.81 -18.44
CA LEU A 329 -1.64 27.15 -17.98
C LEU A 329 -2.94 27.61 -18.64
N GLN A 330 -3.06 27.50 -19.95
CA GLN A 330 -4.31 27.77 -20.68
C GLN A 330 -5.47 26.94 -20.11
N ARG A 331 -5.25 25.64 -19.92
CA ARG A 331 -6.28 24.77 -19.32
C ARG A 331 -6.65 25.19 -17.89
N ALA A 332 -5.67 25.62 -17.09
CA ALA A 332 -5.92 26.11 -15.74
C ALA A 332 -6.66 27.47 -15.73
N GLU A 333 -6.42 28.33 -16.71
CA GLU A 333 -7.18 29.57 -16.91
C GLU A 333 -8.63 29.28 -17.34
N GLU A 334 -8.84 28.35 -18.27
CA GLU A 334 -10.18 27.89 -18.67
C GLU A 334 -10.96 27.33 -17.48
N LEU A 335 -10.29 26.58 -16.60
CA LEU A 335 -10.86 26.02 -15.38
C LEU A 335 -10.95 27.03 -14.22
N LYS A 336 -10.53 28.28 -14.43
CA LYS A 336 -10.52 29.37 -13.44
C LYS A 336 -9.87 28.94 -12.12
N VAL A 337 -8.73 28.27 -12.20
CA VAL A 337 -8.08 27.76 -10.98
C VAL A 337 -7.48 28.93 -10.20
N ASN A 338 -7.90 29.06 -8.93
CA ASN A 338 -7.62 30.19 -8.03
C ASN A 338 -6.11 30.53 -7.88
N PHE A 339 -5.21 29.56 -8.03
CA PHE A 339 -3.77 29.84 -7.86
C PHE A 339 -3.21 30.84 -8.87
N ILE A 340 -3.79 30.95 -10.08
CA ILE A 340 -3.34 31.90 -11.10
C ILE A 340 -3.60 33.34 -10.63
N GLU A 341 -4.76 33.60 -10.05
CA GLU A 341 -5.07 34.91 -9.46
C GLU A 341 -4.16 35.25 -8.28
N VAL A 342 -3.85 34.26 -7.44
CA VAL A 342 -2.95 34.43 -6.30
C VAL A 342 -1.53 34.77 -6.75
N LEU A 343 -1.02 34.11 -7.79
CA LEU A 343 0.30 34.39 -8.35
C LEU A 343 0.36 35.80 -8.96
N ARG A 344 -0.62 36.17 -9.80
CA ARG A 344 -0.70 37.52 -10.39
C ARG A 344 -0.80 38.64 -9.34
N LYS A 345 -1.54 38.43 -8.24
CA LYS A 345 -1.67 39.40 -7.13
C LYS A 345 -0.42 39.52 -6.24
N ARG A 346 0.53 38.60 -6.37
CA ARG A 346 1.78 38.63 -5.60
C ARG A 346 2.80 39.55 -6.27
N ASP A 347 2.88 39.53 -7.59
CA ASP A 347 3.76 40.42 -8.36
C ASP A 347 3.27 41.87 -8.38
N SER A 348 1.95 42.11 -8.38
CA SER A 348 1.42 43.49 -8.31
C SER A 348 1.73 44.25 -7.00
N ARG A 349 2.48 43.64 -6.07
CA ARG A 349 2.90 44.20 -4.78
C ARG A 349 4.42 44.39 -4.68
N PHE A 350 5.16 44.08 -5.74
CA PHE A 350 6.55 44.47 -5.95
C PHE A 350 6.59 45.50 -7.09
#